data_AF-A0A933JAT6-F1
#
_entry.id   AF-A0A933JAT6-F1
#
_cell.length_a   1.000
_cell.length_b   1.000
_cell.length_c   1.000
_cell.angle_alpha   90.00
_cell.angle_beta   90.00
_cell.angle_gamma   90.00
#
_symmetry.space_group_name_H-M   'P 1'
#
loop_
_entity.id
_entity.type
_entity.pdbx_description
1 polymer ?
#
loop_
_entity_poly.entity_id
_entity_poly.type
_entity_poly.pdbx_seq_one_letter_code
_entity_poly.pdbx_strand_id
1 'polypeptide(L)'
;MTQHKQPLAEVFGYLINDQSPKAIRYRSRRLCPFNNKVPNCTKDKAKHPLGVCSVFHDSAPAITCPIRFREDWLIADDAASFFFGNSAVWSSLTEVRLNDANGKSAGNIDVVLVAYDDNGKVIDFGALEIQAVYISGNVRDPFERYIKDPKARARMDWSDRPNYPRPDYLSSSRKRLAPQLLFKGGVLHSWQKKSAVALNKSFFDTLPRLTPVNKQKADIAWLIYDLELVKVNGQDRYKLTKMDEVFTEFEPALLSITTPVPGKMGDFMKLLQERLDEQLETPPINQTIEKPF
;
A
#
# COMPACT_ATOMS: atom_id res chain seq x y z
N MET A 1 8.06 -13.15 14.90
CA MET A 1 6.95 -12.20 14.68
C MET A 1 6.06 -12.24 15.90
N THR A 2 5.89 -11.11 16.59
CA THR A 2 5.03 -11.04 17.77
C THR A 2 3.63 -10.68 17.31
N GLN A 3 2.69 -11.60 17.49
CA GLN A 3 1.31 -11.38 17.07
C GLN A 3 0.61 -10.47 18.08
N HIS A 4 0.11 -9.32 17.60
CA HIS A 4 -0.68 -8.41 18.43
C HIS A 4 -2.03 -9.01 18.77
N LYS A 5 -2.52 -8.75 19.99
CA LYS A 5 -3.90 -9.07 20.38
C LYS A 5 -4.91 -8.30 19.53
N GLN A 6 -4.60 -7.04 19.27
CA GLN A 6 -5.44 -6.15 18.48
C GLN A 6 -4.78 -5.88 17.12
N PRO A 7 -5.35 -6.36 16.00
CA PRO A 7 -4.75 -6.13 14.67
C PRO A 7 -4.89 -4.70 14.18
N LEU A 8 -5.87 -3.94 14.66
CA LEU A 8 -6.16 -2.60 14.14
C LEU A 8 -5.26 -1.56 14.80
N ALA A 9 -4.56 -0.74 14.01
CA ALA A 9 -3.76 0.38 14.54
C ALA A 9 -4.55 1.70 14.48
N GLU A 10 -5.08 2.04 13.31
CA GLU A 10 -5.92 3.22 13.11
C GLU A 10 -7.28 2.88 12.52
N VAL A 11 -8.32 3.46 13.12
CA VAL A 11 -9.69 3.39 12.62
C VAL A 11 -10.24 4.79 12.39
N PHE A 12 -10.55 5.10 11.13
CA PHE A 12 -10.91 6.42 10.61
C PHE A 12 -9.85 7.51 10.89
N GLY A 13 -8.57 7.10 10.88
CA GLY A 13 -7.41 7.98 11.06
C GLY A 13 -7.10 8.38 12.50
N TYR A 14 -7.62 7.61 13.47
CA TYR A 14 -7.33 7.78 14.90
C TYR A 14 -6.94 6.44 15.50
N LEU A 15 -6.05 6.47 16.49
CA LEU A 15 -5.68 5.29 17.27
C LEU A 15 -6.92 4.60 17.84
N ILE A 16 -6.92 3.28 17.89
CA ILE A 16 -8.01 2.46 18.45
C ILE A 16 -8.40 2.80 19.90
N ASN A 17 -7.49 3.37 20.70
CA ASN A 17 -7.73 3.76 22.08
C ASN A 17 -8.12 5.23 22.24
N ASP A 18 -8.08 6.04 21.17
CA ASP A 18 -8.47 7.44 21.21
C ASP A 18 -10.00 7.57 21.36
N GLN A 19 -10.45 8.06 22.51
CA GLN A 19 -11.86 8.31 22.84
C GLN A 19 -12.21 9.81 22.84
N SER A 20 -11.40 10.65 22.19
CA SER A 20 -11.68 12.07 22.05
C SER A 20 -13.01 12.30 21.31
N PRO A 21 -13.70 13.43 21.57
CA PRO A 21 -14.91 13.79 20.81
C PRO A 21 -14.68 13.80 19.29
N LYS A 22 -13.47 14.16 18.85
CA LYS A 22 -13.08 14.17 17.45
C LYS A 22 -13.00 12.74 16.89
N ALA A 23 -12.28 11.83 17.56
CA ALA A 23 -12.19 10.43 17.14
C ALA A 23 -13.57 9.76 17.11
N ILE A 24 -14.40 9.98 18.13
CA ILE A 24 -15.78 9.47 18.19
C ILE A 24 -16.60 9.98 16.99
N ARG A 25 -16.56 11.28 16.70
CA ARG A 25 -17.26 11.87 15.55
C ARG A 25 -16.80 11.28 14.22
N TYR A 26 -15.50 11.10 14.04
CA TYR A 26 -14.95 10.54 12.79
C TYR A 26 -15.37 9.09 12.59
N ARG A 27 -15.38 8.28 13.66
CA ARG A 27 -15.87 6.89 13.59
C ARG A 27 -17.38 6.81 13.33
N SER A 28 -18.19 7.59 14.04
CA SER A 28 -19.65 7.56 13.90
C SER A 28 -20.13 8.06 12.55
N ARG A 29 -19.50 9.13 12.02
CA ARG A 29 -19.82 9.72 10.71
C ARG A 29 -18.99 9.13 9.57
N ARG A 30 -18.10 8.17 9.86
CA ARG A 30 -17.23 7.49 8.88
C ARG A 30 -16.39 8.47 8.06
N LEU A 31 -15.85 9.50 8.71
CA LEU A 31 -15.10 10.57 8.07
C LEU A 31 -13.65 10.16 7.86
N CYS A 32 -13.03 10.67 6.79
CA CYS A 32 -11.62 10.50 6.50
C CYS A 32 -10.88 11.82 6.81
N PRO A 33 -9.85 11.82 7.67
CA PRO A 33 -9.09 13.04 7.95
C PRO A 33 -8.01 13.35 6.91
N PHE A 34 -7.79 12.50 5.89
CA PHE A 34 -6.61 12.55 5.03
C PHE A 34 -6.95 12.95 3.58
N ASN A 35 -7.45 14.18 3.37
CA ASN A 35 -7.65 14.77 2.03
C ASN A 35 -8.29 13.82 1.00
N ASN A 36 -9.35 13.11 1.42
CA ASN A 36 -10.08 12.22 0.54
C ASN A 36 -10.98 13.02 -0.40
N LYS A 37 -11.35 12.43 -1.55
CA LYS A 37 -12.18 13.12 -2.56
C LYS A 37 -13.55 13.54 -2.06
N VAL A 38 -14.05 12.87 -1.02
CA VAL A 38 -15.23 13.24 -0.25
C VAL A 38 -14.88 13.20 1.23
N PRO A 39 -15.63 13.89 2.11
CA PRO A 39 -15.33 13.89 3.54
C PRO A 39 -15.35 12.50 4.20
N ASN A 40 -16.05 11.53 3.61
CA ASN A 40 -16.22 10.18 4.14
C ASN A 40 -15.13 9.21 3.63
N CYS A 41 -14.90 8.13 4.39
CA CYS A 41 -14.08 7.02 3.93
C CYS A 41 -14.72 6.32 2.72
N THR A 42 -13.92 6.06 1.70
CA THR A 42 -14.33 5.41 0.44
C THR A 42 -13.78 3.99 0.29
N LYS A 43 -13.07 3.47 1.30
CA LYS A 43 -12.43 2.15 1.23
C LYS A 43 -13.49 1.02 1.27
N ASP A 44 -13.36 0.09 0.33
CA ASP A 44 -14.21 -1.10 0.18
C ASP A 44 -15.65 -0.75 -0.26
N LYS A 45 -16.63 -0.70 0.65
CA LYS A 45 -18.05 -0.56 0.31
C LYS A 45 -18.58 0.84 0.59
N ALA A 46 -19.23 1.48 -0.37
CA ALA A 46 -19.77 2.84 -0.24
C ALA A 46 -20.70 3.03 1.00
N LYS A 47 -21.62 2.09 1.24
CA LYS A 47 -22.55 2.14 2.39
C LYS A 47 -21.94 1.63 3.69
N HIS A 48 -20.83 0.89 3.66
CA HIS A 48 -20.21 0.27 4.85
C HIS A 48 -18.68 0.27 4.69
N PRO A 49 -18.06 1.46 4.67
CA PRO A 49 -16.65 1.58 4.36
C PRO A 49 -15.80 0.89 5.43
N LEU A 50 -14.73 0.26 4.97
CA LEU A 50 -13.73 -0.36 5.84
C LEU A 50 -12.78 0.73 6.33
N GLY A 51 -13.10 1.32 7.48
CA GLY A 51 -12.38 2.46 8.05
C GLY A 51 -11.00 2.14 8.63
N VAL A 52 -10.36 1.04 8.25
CA VAL A 52 -9.04 0.64 8.76
C VAL A 52 -7.95 1.28 7.90
N CYS A 53 -7.25 2.26 8.47
CA CYS A 53 -6.19 3.00 7.78
C CYS A 53 -4.84 2.28 7.87
N SER A 54 -4.57 1.64 9.01
CA SER A 54 -3.36 0.87 9.27
C SER A 54 -3.64 -0.30 10.22
N VAL A 55 -2.82 -1.34 10.13
CA VAL A 55 -2.88 -2.54 10.99
C VAL A 55 -1.54 -2.76 11.67
N PHE A 56 -1.53 -3.30 12.89
CA PHE A 56 -0.30 -3.66 13.56
C PHE A 56 0.33 -4.91 12.93
N HIS A 57 1.63 -4.83 12.66
CA HIS A 57 2.46 -5.95 12.24
C HIS A 57 3.85 -5.81 12.87
N ASP A 58 4.29 -6.84 13.59
CA ASP A 58 5.50 -6.80 14.42
C ASP A 58 5.50 -5.63 15.42
N SER A 59 6.37 -4.62 15.28
CA SER A 59 6.45 -3.48 16.20
C SER A 59 5.85 -2.19 15.64
N ALA A 60 5.38 -2.19 14.39
CA ALA A 60 4.99 -0.99 13.67
C ALA A 60 3.63 -1.14 12.95
N PRO A 61 2.91 -0.03 12.72
CA PRO A 61 1.69 -0.05 11.93
C PRO A 61 2.00 -0.07 10.42
N ALA A 62 1.46 -1.05 9.70
CA ALA A 62 1.49 -1.09 8.25
C ALA A 62 0.32 -0.29 7.66
N ILE A 63 0.61 0.63 6.74
CA ILE A 63 -0.41 1.49 6.10
C ILE A 63 -1.17 0.66 5.05
N THR A 64 -2.49 0.50 5.24
CA THR A 64 -3.35 -0.33 4.36
C THR A 64 -4.31 0.49 3.50
N CYS A 65 -4.21 1.82 3.56
CA CYS A 65 -5.07 2.74 2.83
C CYS A 65 -4.21 3.78 2.11
N PRO A 66 -4.27 3.89 0.76
CA PRO A 66 -3.45 4.86 0.04
C PRO A 66 -3.80 6.31 0.41
N ILE A 67 -5.07 6.59 0.75
CA ILE A 67 -5.51 7.91 1.20
C ILE A 67 -4.81 8.34 2.50
N ARG A 68 -4.34 7.41 3.34
CA ARG A 68 -3.56 7.75 4.55
C ARG A 68 -2.27 8.48 4.23
N PHE A 69 -1.65 8.25 3.06
CA PHE A 69 -0.44 8.96 2.62
C PHE A 69 -0.70 10.41 2.23
N ARG A 70 -1.95 10.82 2.05
CA ARG A 70 -2.32 12.21 1.70
C ARG A 70 -2.37 13.14 2.92
N GLU A 71 -1.89 12.70 4.08
CA GLU A 71 -1.77 13.56 5.26
C GLU A 71 -0.91 14.77 4.92
N ASP A 72 -1.50 15.95 5.12
CA ASP A 72 -0.93 17.27 4.84
C ASP A 72 -0.31 17.43 3.43
N TRP A 73 -0.65 16.54 2.50
CA TRP A 73 -0.06 16.47 1.17
C TRP A 73 1.48 16.39 1.14
N LEU A 74 2.11 15.87 2.21
CA LEU A 74 3.57 15.75 2.31
C LEU A 74 4.20 15.02 1.11
N ILE A 75 3.54 13.94 0.67
CA ILE A 75 3.98 13.17 -0.51
C ILE A 75 3.98 14.00 -1.81
N ALA A 76 3.10 14.99 -1.92
CA ALA A 76 3.02 15.85 -3.09
C ALA A 76 4.13 16.89 -3.07
N ASP A 77 4.43 17.48 -1.90
CA ASP A 77 5.55 18.40 -1.73
C ASP A 77 6.89 17.73 -2.07
N ASP A 78 7.11 16.54 -1.50
CA ASP A 78 8.32 15.75 -1.74
C ASP A 78 8.48 15.37 -3.22
N ALA A 79 7.40 14.93 -3.86
CA ALA A 79 7.40 14.57 -5.27
C ALA A 79 7.61 15.80 -6.17
N ALA A 80 6.97 16.95 -5.87
CA ALA A 80 7.15 18.19 -6.62
C ALA A 80 8.62 18.66 -6.57
N SER A 81 9.25 18.60 -5.40
CA SER A 81 10.67 18.92 -5.24
C SER A 81 11.57 18.03 -6.09
N PHE A 82 11.20 16.75 -6.29
CA PHE A 82 11.93 15.85 -7.18
C PHE A 82 11.71 16.17 -8.66
N PHE A 83 10.48 16.49 -9.06
CA PHE A 83 10.13 16.73 -10.46
C PHE A 83 10.66 18.08 -10.98
N PHE A 84 10.42 19.16 -10.23
CA PHE A 84 10.59 20.53 -10.72
C PHE A 84 11.62 21.34 -9.93
N GLY A 85 12.11 20.81 -8.80
CA GLY A 85 12.89 21.57 -7.83
C GLY A 85 12.02 22.45 -6.92
N ASN A 86 12.65 23.24 -6.05
CA ASN A 86 11.95 23.93 -4.95
C ASN A 86 11.31 25.27 -5.33
N SER A 87 11.57 25.79 -6.53
CA SER A 87 11.13 27.12 -6.95
C SER A 87 9.92 27.11 -7.89
N ALA A 88 9.47 25.93 -8.32
CA ALA A 88 8.36 25.82 -9.26
C ALA A 88 7.02 26.10 -8.57
N VAL A 89 6.13 26.79 -9.28
CA VAL A 89 4.72 26.86 -8.92
C VAL A 89 4.03 25.61 -9.47
N TRP A 90 3.34 24.87 -8.60
CA TRP A 90 2.72 23.61 -8.98
C TRP A 90 1.36 23.39 -8.30
N SER A 91 0.58 22.48 -8.87
CA SER A 91 -0.68 21.98 -8.30
C SER A 91 -0.77 20.46 -8.45
N SER A 92 -1.71 19.83 -7.75
CA SER A 92 -1.93 18.39 -7.81
C SER A 92 -3.31 18.06 -8.37
N LEU A 93 -3.34 17.07 -9.26
CA LEU A 93 -4.54 16.51 -9.86
C LEU A 93 -4.63 15.03 -9.47
N THR A 94 -5.75 14.60 -8.89
CA THR A 94 -5.91 13.21 -8.42
C THR A 94 -6.71 12.35 -9.40
N GLU A 95 -6.41 11.05 -9.47
CA GLU A 95 -7.12 10.05 -10.29
C GLU A 95 -7.14 10.42 -11.80
N VAL A 96 -6.00 10.87 -12.36
CA VAL A 96 -5.90 11.31 -13.76
C VAL A 96 -5.77 10.11 -14.69
N ARG A 97 -6.65 10.01 -15.70
CA ARG A 97 -6.63 8.93 -16.68
C ARG A 97 -5.43 9.04 -17.62
N LEU A 98 -4.69 7.94 -17.75
CA LEU A 98 -3.61 7.76 -18.70
C LEU A 98 -4.09 6.87 -19.84
N ASN A 99 -3.87 7.30 -21.08
CA ASN A 99 -4.24 6.53 -22.27
C ASN A 99 -2.97 6.01 -22.99
N ASP A 100 -3.09 4.85 -23.64
CA ASP A 100 -2.09 4.33 -24.55
C ASP A 100 -2.17 5.01 -25.93
N ALA A 101 -1.28 4.63 -26.84
CA ALA A 101 -1.21 5.17 -28.20
C ALA A 101 -2.50 4.96 -29.03
N ASN A 102 -3.37 4.02 -28.64
CA ASN A 102 -4.64 3.74 -29.30
C ASN A 102 -5.82 4.46 -28.61
N GLY A 103 -5.56 5.33 -27.64
CA GLY A 103 -6.58 6.01 -26.84
C GLY A 103 -7.28 5.12 -25.81
N LYS A 104 -6.82 3.87 -25.61
CA LYS A 104 -7.35 2.97 -24.58
C LYS A 104 -6.73 3.31 -23.22
N SER A 105 -7.46 3.03 -22.15
CA SER A 105 -6.98 3.32 -20.79
C SER A 105 -5.79 2.43 -20.43
N ALA A 106 -4.64 3.04 -20.14
CA ALA A 106 -3.48 2.40 -19.51
C ALA A 106 -3.57 2.39 -17.97
N GLY A 107 -4.58 3.08 -17.42
CA GLY A 107 -4.85 3.17 -15.99
C GLY A 107 -5.08 4.61 -15.54
N ASN A 108 -5.28 4.82 -14.24
CA ASN A 108 -5.36 6.16 -13.66
C ASN A 108 -4.17 6.39 -12.75
N ILE A 109 -3.44 7.48 -12.95
CA ILE A 109 -2.36 7.91 -12.05
C ILE A 109 -3.00 8.45 -10.77
N ASP A 110 -2.47 8.04 -9.60
CA ASP A 110 -3.04 8.43 -8.32
C ASP A 110 -3.00 9.94 -8.08
N VAL A 111 -1.83 10.54 -8.32
CA VAL A 111 -1.60 11.99 -8.24
C VAL A 111 -0.68 12.41 -9.38
N VAL A 112 -1.09 13.39 -10.17
CA VAL A 112 -0.24 14.07 -11.16
C VAL A 112 0.06 15.46 -10.62
N LEU A 113 1.35 15.79 -10.51
CA LEU A 113 1.77 17.13 -10.17
C LEU A 113 2.06 17.89 -11.45
N VAL A 114 1.49 19.08 -11.58
CA VAL A 114 1.61 19.93 -12.77
C VAL A 114 2.31 21.22 -12.38
N ALA A 115 3.40 21.54 -13.06
CA ALA A 115 4.00 22.86 -13.01
C ALA A 115 3.34 23.75 -14.06
N TYR A 116 3.09 25.01 -13.73
CA TYR A 116 2.44 25.97 -14.64
C TYR A 116 3.05 27.36 -14.54
N ASP A 117 2.92 28.14 -15.62
CA ASP A 117 3.36 29.53 -15.68
C ASP A 117 2.35 30.50 -15.04
N ASP A 118 2.68 31.80 -15.00
CA ASP A 118 1.83 32.84 -14.40
C ASP A 118 0.44 32.97 -15.06
N ASN A 119 0.25 32.43 -16.26
CA ASN A 119 -1.02 32.40 -16.98
C ASN A 119 -1.82 31.11 -16.77
N GLY A 120 -1.30 30.17 -15.95
CA GLY A 120 -1.93 28.88 -15.70
C GLY A 120 -1.68 27.84 -16.80
N LYS A 121 -0.75 28.09 -17.73
CA LYS A 121 -0.41 27.11 -18.77
C LYS A 121 0.51 26.04 -18.18
N VAL A 122 0.14 24.77 -18.34
CA VAL A 122 0.97 23.64 -17.93
C VAL A 122 2.27 23.63 -18.73
N ILE A 123 3.40 23.63 -18.03
CA ILE A 123 4.76 23.61 -18.62
C ILE A 123 5.43 22.25 -18.46
N ASP A 124 5.14 21.54 -17.37
CA ASP A 124 5.68 20.21 -17.11
C ASP A 124 4.78 19.44 -16.14
N PHE A 125 4.99 18.13 -16.04
CA PHE A 125 4.32 17.29 -15.05
C PHE A 125 5.20 16.12 -14.59
N GLY A 126 4.88 15.61 -13.41
CA GLY A 126 5.40 14.34 -12.89
C GLY A 126 4.28 13.52 -12.27
N ALA A 127 4.47 12.21 -12.25
CA ALA A 127 3.47 11.26 -11.76
C ALA A 127 3.87 10.69 -10.40
N LEU A 128 2.95 10.76 -9.44
CA LEU A 128 3.10 10.19 -8.11
C LEU A 128 2.10 9.03 -7.93
N GLU A 129 2.64 7.83 -7.79
CA GLU A 129 1.89 6.62 -7.45
C GLU A 129 1.96 6.36 -5.94
N ILE A 130 0.85 5.97 -5.32
CA ILE A 130 0.77 5.70 -3.90
C ILE A 130 0.48 4.22 -3.71
N GLN A 131 1.40 3.51 -3.07
CA GLN A 131 1.25 2.08 -2.90
C GLN A 131 1.21 1.69 -1.42
N ALA A 132 -0.03 1.52 -0.95
CA ALA A 132 -0.33 0.98 0.36
C ALA A 132 -0.27 -0.56 0.39
N VAL A 133 -0.18 -1.11 1.60
CA VAL A 133 0.01 -2.53 1.84
C VAL A 133 -1.30 -3.31 1.63
N TYR A 134 -1.22 -4.37 0.84
CA TYR A 134 -2.24 -5.39 0.70
C TYR A 134 -2.34 -6.23 1.97
N ILE A 135 -3.54 -6.66 2.34
CA ILE A 135 -3.77 -7.46 3.54
C ILE A 135 -4.23 -8.87 3.14
N SER A 136 -3.58 -9.87 3.73
CA SER A 136 -4.06 -11.25 3.79
C SER A 136 -4.93 -11.46 5.03
N GLY A 137 -5.78 -12.50 5.02
CA GLY A 137 -6.74 -12.73 6.10
C GLY A 137 -7.96 -11.81 6.03
N ASN A 138 -8.66 -11.64 7.15
CA ASN A 138 -9.89 -10.86 7.25
C ASN A 138 -9.73 -9.69 8.24
N VAL A 139 -9.63 -8.48 7.69
CA VAL A 139 -9.58 -7.24 8.47
C VAL A 139 -10.96 -6.66 8.76
N ARG A 140 -12.00 -7.09 8.02
CA ARG A 140 -13.38 -6.60 8.16
C ARG A 140 -14.01 -7.08 9.46
N ASP A 141 -13.84 -8.35 9.82
CA ASP A 141 -14.41 -8.93 11.04
C ASP A 141 -13.90 -8.23 12.33
N PRO A 142 -12.59 -8.04 12.55
CA PRO A 142 -12.12 -7.30 13.72
C PRO A 142 -12.58 -5.84 13.67
N PHE A 143 -12.65 -5.22 12.49
CA PHE A 143 -13.16 -3.85 12.34
C PHE A 143 -14.64 -3.73 12.75
N GLU A 144 -15.51 -4.61 12.24
CA GLU A 144 -16.93 -4.63 12.59
C GLU A 144 -17.17 -5.01 14.05
N ARG A 145 -16.31 -5.86 14.62
CA ARG A 145 -16.29 -6.10 16.06
C ARG A 145 -15.92 -4.82 16.80
N TYR A 146 -14.82 -4.16 16.47
CA TYR A 146 -14.36 -2.95 17.15
C TYR A 146 -15.40 -1.81 17.07
N ILE A 147 -15.94 -1.50 15.89
CA ILE A 147 -16.78 -0.32 15.67
C ILE A 147 -18.12 -0.34 16.42
N LYS A 148 -18.60 -1.51 16.83
CA LYS A 148 -19.81 -1.68 17.64
C LYS A 148 -19.67 -1.13 19.06
N ASP A 149 -18.46 -1.14 19.62
CA ASP A 149 -18.15 -0.55 20.93
C ASP A 149 -16.65 -0.23 21.02
N PRO A 150 -16.19 0.89 20.42
CA PRO A 150 -14.77 1.24 20.37
C PRO A 150 -14.12 1.35 21.75
N LYS A 151 -14.87 1.82 22.77
CA LYS A 151 -14.37 2.02 24.12
C LYS A 151 -14.10 0.68 24.80
N ALA A 152 -15.05 -0.25 24.77
CA ALA A 152 -14.87 -1.56 25.39
C ALA A 152 -13.92 -2.47 24.59
N ARG A 153 -13.81 -2.27 23.27
CA ARG A 153 -13.11 -3.18 22.35
C ARG A 153 -11.75 -2.66 21.88
N ALA A 154 -11.27 -1.54 22.40
CA ALA A 154 -9.92 -1.05 22.12
C ALA A 154 -8.85 -2.10 22.47
N ARG A 155 -9.04 -2.83 23.58
CA ARG A 155 -8.14 -3.90 24.05
C ARG A 155 -8.67 -5.32 23.78
N MET A 156 -9.51 -5.49 22.75
CA MET A 156 -10.00 -6.82 22.40
C MET A 156 -8.85 -7.75 21.97
N ASP A 157 -9.02 -9.04 22.23
CA ASP A 157 -8.08 -10.07 21.79
C ASP A 157 -8.60 -10.79 20.54
N TRP A 158 -7.79 -10.77 19.49
CA TRP A 158 -8.03 -11.35 18.18
C TRP A 158 -6.92 -12.33 17.78
N SER A 159 -5.91 -12.58 18.62
CA SER A 159 -4.73 -13.40 18.26
C SER A 159 -5.10 -14.81 17.81
N ASP A 160 -6.12 -15.40 18.45
CA ASP A 160 -6.50 -16.80 18.26
C ASP A 160 -7.64 -16.96 17.24
N ARG A 161 -8.04 -15.87 16.57
CA ARG A 161 -9.09 -15.91 15.57
C ARG A 161 -8.54 -16.41 14.23
N PRO A 162 -9.30 -17.26 13.50
CA PRO A 162 -8.89 -17.68 12.17
C PRO A 162 -8.80 -16.47 11.23
N ASN A 163 -7.95 -16.58 10.20
CA ASN A 163 -7.74 -15.52 9.21
C ASN A 163 -7.31 -14.18 9.81
N TYR A 164 -6.45 -14.19 10.85
CA TYR A 164 -5.87 -12.97 11.43
C TYR A 164 -5.27 -12.07 10.32
N PRO A 165 -5.63 -10.78 10.24
CA PRO A 165 -5.20 -9.93 9.14
C PRO A 165 -3.71 -9.61 9.25
N ARG A 166 -2.96 -9.77 8.15
CA ARG A 166 -1.53 -9.46 8.10
C ARG A 166 -1.16 -8.75 6.79
N PRO A 167 -0.23 -7.78 6.83
CA PRO A 167 0.51 -7.32 5.66
C PRO A 167 0.95 -8.45 4.75
N ASP A 168 0.53 -8.39 3.49
CA ASP A 168 0.99 -9.25 2.41
C ASP A 168 1.85 -8.40 1.47
N TYR A 169 3.09 -8.18 1.91
CA TYR A 169 4.07 -7.39 1.16
C TYR A 169 4.38 -8.01 -0.21
N LEU A 170 4.39 -9.34 -0.32
CA LEU A 170 4.65 -10.03 -1.57
C LEU A 170 3.54 -9.81 -2.61
N SER A 171 2.27 -9.89 -2.22
CA SER A 171 1.17 -9.51 -3.10
C SER A 171 1.15 -7.99 -3.36
N SER A 172 1.58 -7.18 -2.39
CA SER A 172 1.71 -5.72 -2.56
C SER A 172 2.71 -5.38 -3.66
N SER A 173 3.84 -6.08 -3.75
CA SER A 173 4.81 -5.90 -4.84
C SER A 173 4.29 -6.51 -6.15
N ARG A 174 3.98 -7.80 -6.16
CA ARG A 174 3.71 -8.56 -7.40
C ARG A 174 2.37 -8.26 -8.07
N LYS A 175 1.31 -8.03 -7.28
CA LYS A 175 -0.06 -7.85 -7.83
C LYS A 175 -0.46 -6.39 -7.97
N ARG A 176 0.35 -5.46 -7.47
CA ARG A 176 0.03 -4.03 -7.45
C ARG A 176 1.20 -3.19 -7.93
N LEU A 177 2.30 -3.08 -7.17
CA LEU A 177 3.42 -2.20 -7.53
C LEU A 177 3.99 -2.52 -8.93
N ALA A 178 4.35 -3.79 -9.19
CA ALA A 178 4.96 -4.21 -10.44
C ALA A 178 4.06 -3.94 -11.67
N PRO A 179 2.76 -4.32 -11.67
CA PRO A 179 1.85 -3.91 -12.74
C PRO A 179 1.76 -2.39 -12.95
N GLN A 180 1.70 -1.59 -11.90
CA GLN A 180 1.61 -0.12 -12.04
C GLN A 180 2.87 0.45 -12.71
N LEU A 181 4.06 0.00 -12.30
CA LEU A 181 5.32 0.41 -12.90
C LEU A 181 5.43 -0.05 -14.36
N LEU A 182 4.99 -1.26 -14.66
CA LEU A 182 5.03 -1.80 -16.02
C LEU A 182 4.13 -1.01 -16.98
N PHE A 183 2.84 -0.84 -16.62
CA PHE A 183 1.86 -0.24 -17.54
C PHE A 183 1.90 1.28 -17.56
N LYS A 184 1.90 1.93 -16.38
CA LYS A 184 1.91 3.39 -16.31
C LYS A 184 3.33 3.93 -16.41
N GLY A 185 4.25 3.32 -15.67
CA GLY A 185 5.66 3.72 -15.67
C GLY A 185 6.28 3.58 -17.06
N GLY A 186 5.93 2.54 -17.84
CA GLY A 186 6.40 2.39 -19.21
C GLY A 186 5.99 3.55 -20.14
N VAL A 187 4.76 4.04 -20.01
CA VAL A 187 4.28 5.21 -20.77
C VAL A 187 5.01 6.48 -20.32
N LEU A 188 5.12 6.71 -19.01
CA LEU A 188 5.81 7.88 -18.44
C LEU A 188 7.29 7.92 -18.83
N HIS A 189 7.96 6.77 -18.78
CA HIS A 189 9.35 6.63 -19.18
C HIS A 189 9.54 6.91 -20.67
N SER A 190 8.63 6.42 -21.53
CA SER A 190 8.65 6.71 -22.97
C SER A 190 8.47 8.21 -23.27
N TRP A 191 7.77 8.95 -22.40
CA TRP A 191 7.63 10.41 -22.47
C TRP A 191 8.77 11.16 -21.77
N GLN A 192 9.78 10.45 -21.26
CA GLN A 192 10.90 11.02 -20.49
C GLN A 192 10.42 11.83 -19.28
N LYS A 193 9.33 11.37 -18.64
CA LYS A 193 8.76 11.99 -17.44
C LYS A 193 9.21 11.28 -16.19
N LYS A 194 9.63 12.08 -15.21
CA LYS A 194 9.96 11.61 -13.87
C LYS A 194 8.70 11.11 -13.15
N SER A 195 8.89 10.10 -12.32
CA SER A 195 7.85 9.53 -11.49
C SER A 195 8.31 9.38 -10.04
N ALA A 196 7.36 9.33 -9.12
CA ALA A 196 7.62 9.07 -7.71
C ALA A 196 6.66 7.98 -7.22
N VAL A 197 7.14 7.18 -6.27
CA VAL A 197 6.34 6.15 -5.61
C VAL A 197 6.40 6.37 -4.11
N ALA A 198 5.25 6.64 -3.49
CA ALA A 198 5.13 6.76 -2.03
C ALA A 198 4.77 5.39 -1.41
N LEU A 199 5.60 4.94 -0.46
CA LEU A 199 5.53 3.60 0.13
C LEU A 199 5.70 3.64 1.65
N ASN A 200 5.16 2.62 2.33
CA ASN A 200 5.49 2.39 3.73
C ASN A 200 6.88 1.73 3.84
N LYS A 201 7.71 2.15 4.80
CA LYS A 201 9.06 1.65 5.02
C LYS A 201 9.11 0.12 5.11
N SER A 202 8.25 -0.46 5.93
CA SER A 202 8.17 -1.92 6.08
C SER A 202 7.90 -2.66 4.77
N PHE A 203 7.17 -2.05 3.84
CA PHE A 203 6.96 -2.61 2.50
C PHE A 203 8.19 -2.42 1.61
N PHE A 204 8.79 -1.22 1.60
CA PHE A 204 10.00 -0.94 0.83
C PHE A 204 11.14 -1.90 1.21
N ASP A 205 11.32 -2.18 2.51
CA ASP A 205 12.35 -3.09 3.03
C ASP A 205 12.19 -4.53 2.50
N THR A 206 11.01 -4.91 1.98
CA THR A 206 10.78 -6.22 1.36
C THR A 206 11.06 -6.28 -0.14
N LEU A 207 11.25 -5.13 -0.78
CA LEU A 207 11.56 -5.08 -2.20
C LEU A 207 12.97 -5.67 -2.45
N PRO A 208 13.22 -6.26 -3.63
CA PRO A 208 14.57 -6.63 -4.02
C PRO A 208 15.46 -5.39 -4.03
N ARG A 209 16.77 -5.60 -3.88
CA ARG A 209 17.74 -4.50 -3.87
C ARG A 209 17.61 -3.68 -5.17
N LEU A 210 17.32 -2.39 -5.00
CA LEU A 210 17.30 -1.43 -6.09
C LEU A 210 18.68 -0.76 -6.19
N THR A 211 19.14 -0.52 -7.42
CA THR A 211 20.43 0.15 -7.66
C THR A 211 20.22 1.67 -7.59
N PRO A 212 20.76 2.36 -6.58
CA PRO A 212 20.56 3.79 -6.44
C PRO A 212 21.42 4.57 -7.45
N VAL A 213 20.91 5.72 -7.87
CA VAL A 213 21.62 6.72 -8.69
C VAL A 213 21.47 8.11 -8.07
N ASN A 214 22.20 9.10 -8.58
CA ASN A 214 22.02 10.49 -8.15
C ASN A 214 20.65 11.04 -8.59
N LYS A 215 20.05 11.91 -7.78
CA LYS A 215 18.73 12.54 -8.03
C LYS A 215 18.58 13.13 -9.44
N GLN A 216 19.64 13.68 -10.02
CA GLN A 216 19.62 14.28 -11.36
C GLN A 216 19.49 13.25 -12.49
N LYS A 217 19.96 12.02 -12.27
CA LYS A 217 19.92 10.92 -13.24
C LYS A 217 18.71 10.00 -13.07
N ALA A 218 17.89 10.25 -12.05
CA ALA A 218 16.84 9.33 -11.65
C ALA A 218 15.55 9.56 -12.45
N ASP A 219 14.93 8.46 -12.83
CA ASP A 219 13.58 8.43 -13.41
C ASP A 219 12.51 8.25 -12.33
N ILE A 220 12.85 7.55 -11.25
CA ILE A 220 11.96 7.23 -10.13
C ILE A 220 12.55 7.75 -8.82
N ALA A 221 11.73 8.46 -8.04
CA ALA A 221 11.96 8.69 -6.61
C ALA A 221 11.08 7.76 -5.77
N TRP A 222 11.70 6.92 -4.96
CA TRP A 222 11.05 6.09 -3.96
C TRP A 222 10.97 6.89 -2.67
N LEU A 223 9.79 7.42 -2.36
CA LEU A 223 9.53 8.23 -1.17
C LEU A 223 9.05 7.30 -0.04
N ILE A 224 9.89 7.12 0.98
CA ILE A 224 9.72 6.08 1.98
C ILE A 224 9.20 6.70 3.26
N TYR A 225 7.99 6.31 3.68
CA TYR A 225 7.32 6.87 4.85
C TYR A 225 7.02 5.82 5.92
N ASP A 226 6.90 6.27 7.16
CA ASP A 226 6.35 5.48 8.24
C ASP A 226 5.40 6.30 9.10
N LEU A 227 4.76 5.65 10.07
CA LEU A 227 3.90 6.30 11.04
C LEU A 227 4.59 6.40 12.39
N GLU A 228 4.97 7.62 12.77
CA GLU A 228 5.55 7.90 14.07
C GLU A 228 4.48 8.36 15.06
N LEU A 229 4.58 7.88 16.30
CA LEU A 229 3.67 8.29 17.36
C LEU A 229 4.10 9.65 17.91
N VAL A 230 3.24 10.65 17.79
CA VAL A 230 3.45 12.00 18.29
C VAL A 230 2.33 12.44 19.22
N LYS A 231 2.59 13.39 20.10
CA LYS A 231 1.57 14.03 20.94
C LYS A 231 1.04 15.29 20.27
N VAL A 232 -0.24 15.29 19.92
CA VAL A 232 -0.96 16.47 19.41
C VAL A 232 -1.98 16.87 20.48
N ASN A 233 -1.84 18.06 21.06
CA ASN A 233 -2.70 18.55 22.15
C ASN A 233 -2.83 17.55 23.32
N GLY A 234 -1.72 16.90 23.68
CA GLY A 234 -1.66 15.91 24.77
C GLY A 234 -2.24 14.53 24.43
N GLN A 235 -2.68 14.29 23.19
CA GLN A 235 -3.18 12.99 22.73
C GLN A 235 -2.20 12.36 21.73
N ASP A 236 -1.96 11.06 21.90
CA ASP A 236 -1.13 10.30 20.98
C ASP A 236 -1.82 10.14 19.63
N ARG A 237 -1.08 10.35 18.55
CA ARG A 237 -1.55 10.22 17.17
C ARG A 237 -0.41 9.76 16.28
N TYR A 238 -0.72 8.94 15.28
CA TYR A 238 0.24 8.65 14.22
C TYR A 238 0.34 9.82 13.25
N LYS A 239 1.56 10.30 13.03
CA LYS A 239 1.92 11.26 11.98
C LYS A 239 2.72 10.53 10.90
N LEU A 240 2.38 10.79 9.64
CA LEU A 240 3.16 10.34 8.50
C LEU A 240 4.51 11.10 8.50
N THR A 241 5.60 10.35 8.59
CA THR A 241 6.96 10.91 8.57
C THR A 241 7.72 10.30 7.40
N LYS A 242 8.42 11.13 6.64
CA LYS A 242 9.35 10.68 5.61
C LYS A 242 10.60 10.13 6.31
N MET A 243 10.88 8.86 6.09
CA MET A 243 12.01 8.16 6.71
C MET A 243 13.25 8.23 5.84
N ASP A 244 13.07 8.11 4.52
CA ASP A 244 14.16 8.05 3.55
C ASP A 244 13.65 8.38 2.14
N GLU A 245 14.58 8.55 1.20
CA GLU A 245 14.30 8.60 -0.23
C GLU A 245 15.40 7.87 -1.02
N VAL A 246 14.98 7.07 -2.00
CA VAL A 246 15.89 6.35 -2.90
C VAL A 246 15.60 6.75 -4.33
N PHE A 247 16.64 6.95 -5.13
CA PHE A 247 16.53 7.39 -6.52
C PHE A 247 17.05 6.30 -7.46
N THR A 248 16.28 5.95 -8.48
CA THR A 248 16.66 4.88 -9.43
C THR A 248 16.37 5.26 -10.88
N GLU A 249 17.06 4.61 -11.80
CA GLU A 249 16.64 4.52 -13.20
C GLU A 249 15.42 3.59 -13.32
N PHE A 250 14.60 3.78 -14.35
CA PHE A 250 13.34 3.06 -14.51
C PHE A 250 13.55 1.57 -14.83
N GLU A 251 14.30 1.26 -15.89
CA GLU A 251 14.45 -0.12 -16.38
C GLU A 251 15.13 -1.05 -15.37
N PRO A 252 16.26 -0.67 -14.73
CA PRO A 252 16.90 -1.54 -13.74
C PRO A 252 16.02 -1.80 -12.51
N ALA A 253 15.25 -0.79 -12.08
CA ALA A 253 14.33 -0.94 -10.95
C ALA A 253 13.16 -1.87 -11.29
N LEU A 254 12.54 -1.68 -12.47
CA LEU A 254 11.48 -2.55 -12.95
C LEU A 254 11.98 -4.00 -13.06
N LEU A 255 13.12 -4.21 -13.71
CA LEU A 255 13.72 -5.54 -13.88
C LEU A 255 13.98 -6.22 -12.53
N SER A 256 14.55 -5.49 -11.56
CA SER A 256 14.79 -6.03 -10.22
C SER A 256 13.48 -6.47 -9.54
N ILE A 257 12.43 -5.65 -9.63
CA ILE A 257 11.12 -5.94 -9.00
C ILE A 257 10.38 -7.10 -9.67
N THR A 258 10.49 -7.24 -11.01
CA THR A 258 9.75 -8.26 -11.76
C THR A 258 10.48 -9.59 -11.87
N THR A 259 11.78 -9.63 -11.61
CA THR A 259 12.61 -10.84 -11.76
C THR A 259 12.75 -11.57 -10.43
N PRO A 260 12.09 -12.73 -10.23
CA PRO A 260 12.29 -13.51 -9.01
C PRO A 260 13.69 -14.12 -8.98
N VAL A 261 14.32 -14.08 -7.81
CA VAL A 261 15.55 -14.85 -7.57
C VAL A 261 15.16 -16.30 -7.28
N PRO A 262 15.58 -17.28 -8.09
CA PRO A 262 15.22 -18.67 -7.86
C PRO A 262 15.90 -19.21 -6.59
N GLY A 263 15.16 -20.04 -5.85
CA GLY A 263 15.75 -20.89 -4.80
C GLY A 263 16.60 -22.00 -5.41
N LYS A 264 17.23 -22.83 -4.56
CA LYS A 264 17.98 -23.98 -5.04
C LYS A 264 17.02 -25.02 -5.63
N MET A 265 17.26 -25.42 -6.88
CA MET A 265 16.46 -26.45 -7.55
C MET A 265 16.41 -27.76 -6.76
N GLY A 266 17.52 -28.14 -6.11
CA GLY A 266 17.61 -29.38 -5.31
C GLY A 266 16.63 -29.42 -4.14
N ASP A 267 16.38 -28.29 -3.47
CA ASP A 267 15.42 -28.22 -2.37
C ASP A 267 14.00 -28.45 -2.89
N PHE A 268 13.68 -27.91 -4.06
CA PHE A 268 12.40 -28.14 -4.72
C PHE A 268 12.25 -29.60 -5.19
N MET A 269 13.30 -30.19 -5.75
CA MET A 269 13.32 -31.61 -6.14
C MET A 269 13.09 -32.53 -4.94
N LYS A 270 13.69 -32.23 -3.78
CA LYS A 270 13.47 -32.99 -2.55
C LYS A 270 12.03 -32.91 -2.07
N LEU A 271 11.44 -31.71 -2.06
CA LEU A 271 10.03 -31.52 -1.73
C LEU A 271 9.10 -32.31 -2.68
N LEU A 272 9.43 -32.37 -3.97
CA LEU A 272 8.67 -33.15 -4.94
C LEU A 272 8.77 -34.65 -4.64
N GLN A 273 9.96 -35.14 -4.30
CA GLN A 273 10.16 -36.55 -3.96
C GLN A 273 9.36 -36.92 -2.70
N GLU A 274 9.42 -36.11 -1.65
CA GLU A 274 8.65 -36.34 -0.41
C GLU A 274 7.14 -36.44 -0.69
N ARG A 275 6.60 -35.54 -1.51
CA ARG A 275 5.17 -35.58 -1.90
C ARG A 275 4.82 -36.77 -2.78
N LEU A 276 5.72 -37.17 -3.68
CA LEU A 276 5.51 -38.33 -4.53
C LEU A 276 5.50 -39.61 -3.70
N ASP A 277 6.43 -39.74 -2.75
CA ASP A 277 6.51 -40.89 -1.84
C ASP A 277 5.23 -41.00 -1.00
N GLU A 278 4.72 -39.90 -0.43
CA GLU A 278 3.42 -39.87 0.27
C GLU A 278 2.24 -40.36 -0.60
N GLN A 279 2.22 -39.98 -1.88
CA GLN A 279 1.18 -40.41 -2.81
C GLN A 279 1.30 -41.89 -3.19
N LEU A 280 2.51 -42.42 -3.27
CA LEU A 280 2.76 -43.82 -3.64
C LEU A 280 2.56 -44.78 -2.45
N GLU A 281 2.79 -44.33 -1.22
CA GLU A 281 2.53 -45.08 0.02
C GLU A 281 1.04 -45.10 0.41
N THR A 282 0.22 -44.22 -0.16
CA THR A 282 -1.23 -44.22 0.06
C THR A 282 -1.93 -45.08 -1.01
N PRO A 283 -2.56 -46.23 -0.68
CA PRO A 283 -3.19 -47.07 -1.69
C PRO A 283 -4.33 -46.31 -2.41
N PRO A 284 -4.50 -46.48 -3.74
CA PRO A 284 -5.55 -45.80 -4.47
C PRO A 284 -6.93 -46.21 -3.92
N ILE A 285 -7.82 -45.22 -3.73
CA ILE A 285 -9.23 -45.47 -3.42
C ILE A 285 -9.87 -46.03 -4.71
N ASN A 286 -9.82 -47.35 -4.87
CA ASN A 286 -10.61 -48.03 -5.89
C ASN A 286 -12.07 -47.97 -5.47
N GLN A 287 -12.88 -47.15 -6.15
CA GLN A 287 -14.33 -47.31 -6.10
C GLN A 287 -14.69 -48.57 -6.89
N THR A 288 -14.97 -49.67 -6.19
CA THR A 288 -15.47 -50.90 -6.79
C THR A 288 -16.83 -50.62 -7.45
N ILE A 289 -16.90 -50.72 -8.77
CA ILE A 289 -18.19 -50.78 -9.48
C ILE A 289 -18.69 -52.22 -9.37
N GLU A 290 -19.35 -52.55 -8.26
CA GLU A 290 -20.16 -53.77 -8.20
C GLU A 290 -21.64 -53.39 -8.27
N LYS A 291 -22.28 -53.75 -9.39
CA LYS A 291 -23.72 -54.06 -9.40
C LYS A 291 -23.84 -55.58 -9.32
N PRO A 292 -24.40 -56.15 -8.25
CA PRO A 292 -24.81 -57.54 -8.27
C PRO A 292 -26.06 -57.67 -9.13
N PHE A 293 -26.01 -58.62 -10.07
CA PHE A 293 -27.20 -59.26 -10.65
C PHE A 293 -27.85 -60.17 -9.62
#